data_AF-A0A6M3IY44-F1
#
_entry.id   AF-A0A6M3IY44-F1
#
_cell.length_a   1.000
_cell.length_b   1.000
_cell.length_c   1.000
_cell.angle_alpha   90.00
_cell.angle_beta   90.00
_cell.angle_gamma   90.00
#
_symmetry.space_group_name_H-M   'P 1'
#
loop_
_entity.id
_entity.type
_entity.pdbx_description
1 polymer ?
#
loop_
_entity_poly.entity_id
_entity_poly.type
_entity_poly.pdbx_seq_one_letter_code
_entity_poly.pdbx_strand_id
1 'polypeptide(L)'
;MTLPLNQIICCDVREGLASLPDESVDVIFTSPPYWTKRDYGVLNQIGREPTHLEFVNTLADIFDDARRVLKPRGTAVAVIDDTYAKGGRRGRAGLKPGELCLIPQRLSIALQERGWWVINYCIWYAPNKLPHPTSRRLVNKYETVFLLAKHYRPDFELGEIREPHSEVSLRRNERRWAGNHYHRTDPHKPKELGSPGRMCHPDGKNPGDVIVLPTNPTGGEHTAIFPEALVWKFLPALAGPGKVVLDPFCGSGTVFPVAAALGADWIGFDINPDYVKLAYQKAQVGLFRGTP
;
A
#
# COMPACT_ATOMS: atom_id res chain seq x y z
N MET A 1 4.80 -9.57 -26.17
CA MET A 1 3.67 -10.37 -25.63
C MET A 1 2.55 -9.42 -25.27
N THR A 2 1.31 -9.82 -25.48
CA THR A 2 0.11 -9.06 -25.06
C THR A 2 -0.11 -9.24 -23.56
N LEU A 3 -0.40 -8.16 -22.85
CA LEU A 3 -0.71 -8.22 -21.43
C LEU A 3 -2.12 -8.79 -21.19
N PRO A 4 -2.33 -9.57 -20.10
CA PRO A 4 -3.64 -10.08 -19.72
C PRO A 4 -4.48 -8.99 -19.04
N LEU A 5 -4.76 -7.91 -19.77
CA LEU A 5 -5.48 -6.75 -19.21
C LEU A 5 -6.89 -7.15 -18.76
N ASN A 6 -7.26 -6.64 -17.60
CA ASN A 6 -8.53 -6.85 -16.90
C ASN A 6 -8.81 -8.33 -16.62
N GLN A 7 -7.76 -9.08 -16.27
CA GLN A 7 -7.81 -10.48 -15.89
C GLN A 7 -7.13 -10.72 -14.55
N ILE A 8 -7.70 -11.66 -13.79
CA ILE A 8 -7.07 -12.32 -12.64
C ILE A 8 -6.64 -13.73 -13.06
N ILE A 9 -5.37 -14.06 -12.87
CA ILE A 9 -4.81 -15.38 -13.19
C ILE A 9 -4.62 -16.16 -11.90
N CYS A 10 -5.17 -17.38 -11.84
CA CYS A 10 -5.01 -18.28 -10.71
C CYS A 10 -3.63 -18.95 -10.77
N CYS A 11 -2.64 -18.39 -10.09
CA CYS A 11 -1.25 -18.85 -10.12
C CYS A 11 -0.47 -18.40 -8.86
N ASP A 12 0.71 -18.99 -8.63
CA ASP A 12 1.65 -18.43 -7.66
C ASP A 12 2.17 -17.08 -8.17
N VAL A 13 2.39 -16.14 -7.25
CA VAL A 13 2.89 -14.80 -7.58
C VAL A 13 4.18 -14.81 -8.39
N ARG A 14 5.08 -15.78 -8.15
CA ARG A 14 6.37 -15.87 -8.85
C ARG A 14 6.16 -16.25 -10.32
N GLU A 15 5.23 -17.16 -10.58
CA GLU A 15 4.84 -17.55 -11.94
C GLU A 15 4.15 -16.39 -12.66
N GLY A 16 3.20 -15.73 -11.98
CA GLY A 16 2.50 -14.56 -12.50
C GLY A 16 3.45 -13.44 -12.89
N LEU A 17 4.36 -13.04 -11.99
CA LEU A 17 5.36 -12.00 -12.26
C LEU A 17 6.31 -12.43 -13.39
N ALA A 18 6.80 -13.67 -13.41
CA ALA A 18 7.68 -14.17 -14.47
C ALA A 18 7.01 -14.17 -15.86
N SER A 19 5.68 -14.29 -15.92
CA SER A 19 4.94 -14.23 -17.18
C SER A 19 4.81 -12.82 -17.77
N LEU A 20 5.02 -11.78 -16.95
CA LEU A 20 4.91 -10.38 -17.39
C LEU A 20 6.25 -9.86 -17.95
N PRO A 21 6.22 -9.09 -19.05
CA PRO A 21 7.40 -8.40 -19.55
C PRO A 21 7.96 -7.40 -18.53
N ASP A 22 9.24 -7.06 -18.69
CA ASP A 22 9.85 -5.97 -17.93
C ASP A 22 9.12 -4.65 -18.24
N GLU A 23 9.02 -3.79 -17.23
CA GLU A 23 8.51 -2.42 -17.38
C GLU A 23 7.12 -2.32 -18.04
N SER A 24 6.25 -3.29 -17.77
CA SER A 24 4.95 -3.42 -18.40
C SER A 24 3.78 -2.82 -17.60
N VAL A 25 3.96 -2.53 -16.30
CA VAL A 25 2.90 -1.98 -15.43
C VAL A 25 3.28 -0.63 -14.83
N ASP A 26 2.29 0.24 -14.60
CA ASP A 26 2.50 1.60 -14.09
C ASP A 26 2.44 1.65 -12.57
N VAL A 27 1.54 0.87 -11.98
CA VAL A 27 1.29 0.87 -10.54
C VAL A 27 1.21 -0.56 -10.04
N ILE A 28 1.80 -0.82 -8.88
CA ILE A 28 1.51 -2.03 -8.10
C ILE A 28 0.76 -1.58 -6.85
N PHE A 29 -0.37 -2.20 -6.54
CA PHE A 29 -1.06 -1.98 -5.27
C PHE A 29 -1.38 -3.32 -4.67
N THR A 30 -0.89 -3.62 -3.47
CA THR A 30 -1.01 -4.98 -2.94
C THR A 30 -0.92 -5.06 -1.42
N SER A 31 -1.26 -6.24 -0.90
CA SER A 31 -0.98 -6.66 0.46
C SER A 31 -0.51 -8.12 0.43
N PRO A 32 0.81 -8.38 0.54
CA PRO A 32 1.32 -9.74 0.55
C PRO A 32 0.91 -10.49 1.82
N PRO A 33 1.01 -11.83 1.83
CA PRO A 33 0.73 -12.64 3.01
C PRO A 33 1.54 -12.20 4.23
N TYR A 34 0.89 -12.10 5.39
CA TYR A 34 1.55 -11.71 6.64
C TYR A 34 2.12 -12.92 7.38
N TRP A 35 3.37 -12.83 7.84
CA TRP A 35 4.09 -13.93 8.48
C TRP A 35 3.32 -14.54 9.65
N THR A 36 3.08 -15.86 9.59
CA THR A 36 2.41 -16.68 10.61
C THR A 36 0.96 -16.31 10.97
N LYS A 37 0.31 -15.43 10.19
CA LYS A 37 -1.09 -15.04 10.44
C LYS A 37 -2.11 -15.98 9.81
N ARG A 38 -1.80 -16.56 8.64
CA ARG A 38 -2.72 -17.45 7.91
C ARG A 38 -2.02 -18.69 7.38
N ASP A 39 -2.78 -19.76 7.30
CA ASP A 39 -2.43 -20.99 6.61
C ASP A 39 -3.51 -21.22 5.55
N TYR A 40 -3.12 -21.11 4.28
CA TYR A 40 -3.99 -21.31 3.12
C TYR A 40 -4.02 -22.79 2.69
N GLY A 41 -3.32 -23.69 3.39
CA GLY A 41 -3.29 -25.11 3.06
C GLY A 41 -2.54 -25.46 1.78
N VAL A 42 -1.73 -24.53 1.26
CA VAL A 42 -0.97 -24.69 0.02
C VAL A 42 0.50 -25.02 0.34
N LEU A 43 1.09 -25.96 -0.41
CA LEU A 43 2.50 -26.29 -0.30
C LEU A 43 3.36 -25.06 -0.67
N ASN A 44 4.43 -24.80 0.08
CA ASN A 44 5.33 -23.65 -0.12
C ASN A 44 4.66 -22.27 -0.03
N GLN A 45 3.55 -22.17 0.69
CA GLN A 45 2.87 -20.90 0.96
C GLN A 45 3.79 -19.86 1.61
N ILE A 46 3.78 -18.65 1.07
CA ILE A 46 4.42 -17.46 1.67
C ILE A 46 3.77 -17.14 3.03
N GLY A 47 4.59 -16.78 4.01
CA GLY A 47 4.18 -16.51 5.39
C GLY A 47 4.28 -17.73 6.32
N ARG A 48 4.81 -18.86 5.84
CA ARG A 48 5.07 -20.10 6.61
C ARG A 48 6.56 -20.40 6.78
N GLU A 49 7.43 -19.50 6.34
CA GLU A 49 8.87 -19.60 6.42
C GLU A 49 9.32 -19.84 7.88
N PRO A 50 10.36 -20.67 8.09
CA PRO A 50 10.88 -21.03 9.41
C PRO A 50 11.18 -19.83 10.31
N THR A 51 11.73 -18.75 9.75
CA THR A 51 12.12 -17.55 10.48
C THR A 51 11.56 -16.27 9.84
N HIS A 52 11.44 -15.21 10.65
CA HIS A 52 11.03 -13.89 10.17
C HIS A 52 12.00 -13.29 9.14
N LEU A 53 13.30 -13.59 9.26
CA LEU A 53 14.31 -13.12 8.31
C LEU A 53 14.18 -13.83 6.97
N GLU A 54 13.94 -15.14 6.96
CA GLU A 54 13.64 -15.88 5.75
C GLU A 54 12.37 -15.35 5.08
N PHE A 55 11.31 -15.09 5.84
CA PHE A 55 10.11 -14.45 5.29
C PHE A 55 10.38 -13.07 4.68
N VAL A 56 11.16 -12.21 5.37
CA VAL A 56 11.53 -10.89 4.84
C VAL A 56 12.33 -11.03 3.54
N ASN A 57 13.27 -11.97 3.46
CA ASN A 57 14.04 -12.23 2.25
C ASN A 57 13.16 -12.77 1.11
N THR A 58 12.27 -13.73 1.39
CA THR A 58 11.30 -14.23 0.41
C THR A 58 10.44 -13.11 -0.16
N LEU A 59 9.91 -12.22 0.71
CA LEU A 59 9.17 -11.07 0.22
C LEU A 59 10.06 -10.14 -0.59
N ALA A 60 11.25 -9.81 -0.11
CA ALA A 60 12.17 -8.94 -0.83
C ALA A 60 12.51 -9.47 -2.23
N ASP A 61 12.69 -10.79 -2.38
CA ASP A 61 12.91 -11.44 -3.69
C ASP A 61 11.70 -11.24 -4.62
N ILE A 62 10.48 -11.42 -4.11
CA ILE A 62 9.25 -11.16 -4.87
C ILE A 62 9.11 -9.69 -5.24
N PHE A 63 9.52 -8.78 -4.34
CA PHE A 63 9.56 -7.36 -4.64
C PHE A 63 10.62 -7.02 -5.71
N ASP A 64 11.71 -7.77 -5.84
CA ASP A 64 12.65 -7.56 -6.95
C ASP A 64 12.01 -7.93 -8.29
N ASP A 65 11.26 -9.04 -8.35
CA ASP A 65 10.47 -9.41 -9.53
C ASP A 65 9.37 -8.38 -9.85
N ALA A 66 8.69 -7.89 -8.81
CA ALA A 66 7.72 -6.81 -8.93
C ALA A 66 8.37 -5.52 -9.46
N ARG A 67 9.61 -5.22 -9.04
CA ARG A 67 10.36 -4.05 -9.53
C ARG A 67 10.71 -4.17 -11.02
N ARG A 68 11.01 -5.38 -11.48
CA ARG A 68 11.32 -5.66 -12.89
C ARG A 68 10.15 -5.32 -13.79
N VAL A 69 8.93 -5.76 -13.44
CA VAL A 69 7.71 -5.51 -14.23
C VAL A 69 7.21 -4.06 -14.13
N LEU A 70 7.57 -3.34 -13.06
CA LEU A 70 7.20 -1.95 -12.88
C LEU A 70 7.99 -1.02 -13.82
N LYS A 71 7.30 -0.10 -14.50
CA LYS A 71 7.91 0.93 -15.36
C LYS A 71 8.92 1.81 -14.60
N PRO A 72 9.91 2.44 -15.27
CA PRO A 72 10.96 3.22 -14.62
C PRO A 72 10.49 4.29 -13.64
N ARG A 73 9.34 4.91 -13.91
CA ARG A 73 8.70 5.92 -13.06
C ARG A 73 7.50 5.41 -12.27
N GLY A 74 7.20 4.11 -12.38
CA GLY A 74 6.08 3.48 -11.69
C GLY A 74 6.28 3.44 -10.18
N THR A 75 5.15 3.25 -9.49
CA THR A 75 5.05 3.28 -8.03
C THR A 75 4.40 2.00 -7.52
N ALA A 76 4.91 1.45 -6.43
CA ALA A 76 4.30 0.33 -5.72
C ALA A 76 3.78 0.79 -4.35
N VAL A 77 2.53 0.43 -4.04
CA VAL A 77 1.90 0.60 -2.73
C VAL A 77 1.74 -0.77 -2.10
N ALA A 78 2.33 -0.97 -0.92
CA ALA A 78 2.28 -2.26 -0.23
C ALA A 78 1.77 -2.10 1.20
N VAL A 79 0.67 -2.77 1.52
CA VAL A 79 0.11 -2.83 2.88
C VAL A 79 0.71 -4.01 3.63
N ILE A 80 1.42 -3.74 4.72
CA ILE A 80 2.13 -4.72 5.54
C ILE A 80 1.76 -4.53 7.01
N ASP A 81 1.32 -5.60 7.66
CA ASP A 81 1.13 -5.61 9.11
C ASP A 81 2.25 -6.39 9.80
N ASP A 82 2.52 -6.02 11.04
CA ASP A 82 3.52 -6.68 11.86
C ASP A 82 2.90 -7.88 12.60
N THR A 83 3.76 -8.67 13.22
CA THR A 83 3.37 -9.79 14.07
C THR A 83 4.29 -9.87 15.26
N TYR A 84 3.94 -10.75 16.19
CA TYR A 84 4.73 -10.97 17.39
C TYR A 84 5.29 -12.39 17.40
N ALA A 85 6.52 -12.54 17.86
CA ALA A 85 7.18 -13.82 17.96
C ALA A 85 6.40 -14.77 18.88
N LYS A 86 5.88 -15.87 18.33
CA LYS A 86 5.13 -16.90 19.08
C LYS A 86 6.08 -17.81 19.87
N GLY A 87 5.64 -18.34 21.01
CA GLY A 87 6.34 -19.40 21.77
C GLY A 87 6.40 -20.72 21.00
N GLY A 88 7.54 -21.44 21.00
CA GLY A 88 7.67 -22.78 20.39
C GLY A 88 8.93 -22.99 19.54
N ARG A 89 9.09 -24.20 18.98
CA ARG A 89 10.28 -24.69 18.24
C ARG A 89 10.48 -24.10 16.83
N ARG A 90 9.55 -23.31 16.28
CA ARG A 90 9.76 -22.63 14.99
C ARG A 90 10.56 -21.33 15.18
N GLY A 91 11.86 -21.48 14.95
CA GLY A 91 12.80 -20.51 14.39
C GLY A 91 12.54 -19.02 14.63
N ARG A 92 12.93 -18.51 15.79
CA ARG A 92 13.30 -17.08 15.89
C ARG A 92 14.78 -17.00 15.58
N ALA A 93 15.15 -16.35 14.48
CA ALA A 93 16.50 -15.85 14.36
C ALA A 93 16.72 -14.71 15.38
N GLY A 94 16.90 -15.05 16.66
CA GLY A 94 17.26 -14.09 17.73
C GLY A 94 16.12 -13.36 18.46
N LEU A 95 14.83 -13.61 18.17
CA LEU A 95 13.70 -12.95 18.86
C LEU A 95 13.19 -13.73 20.09
N LYS A 96 12.87 -13.00 21.17
CA LYS A 96 12.27 -13.54 22.41
C LYS A 96 10.75 -13.69 22.26
N PRO A 97 10.10 -14.58 23.05
CA PRO A 97 8.66 -14.76 22.97
C PRO A 97 7.93 -13.44 23.28
N GLY A 98 6.98 -13.07 22.43
CA GLY A 98 6.17 -11.87 22.61
C GLY A 98 6.81 -10.57 22.11
N GLU A 99 8.06 -10.60 21.63
CA GLU A 99 8.67 -9.44 20.95
C GLU A 99 7.96 -9.14 19.63
N LEU A 100 7.86 -7.86 19.31
CA LEU A 100 7.41 -7.40 18.00
C LEU A 100 8.46 -7.78 16.96
N CYS A 101 8.04 -8.39 15.86
CA CYS A 101 8.99 -8.92 14.88
C CYS A 101 9.67 -7.81 14.06
N LEU A 102 9.06 -6.62 14.01
CA LEU A 102 9.51 -5.50 13.20
C LEU A 102 9.56 -5.86 11.71
N ILE A 103 8.56 -6.64 11.25
CA ILE A 103 8.50 -7.10 9.86
C ILE A 103 8.50 -5.92 8.88
N PRO A 104 7.64 -4.89 9.04
CA PRO A 104 7.65 -3.77 8.10
C PRO A 104 9.00 -3.05 8.07
N GLN A 105 9.63 -2.80 9.22
CA GLN A 105 10.90 -2.08 9.29
C GLN A 105 12.04 -2.88 8.64
N ARG A 106 12.09 -4.19 8.89
CA ARG A 106 13.08 -5.09 8.27
C ARG A 106 12.90 -5.17 6.77
N LEU A 107 11.65 -5.29 6.31
CA LEU A 107 11.34 -5.32 4.89
C LEU A 107 11.70 -3.99 4.21
N SER A 108 11.36 -2.84 4.79
CA SER A 108 11.70 -1.54 4.19
C SER A 108 13.21 -1.34 4.04
N ILE A 109 13.99 -1.75 5.04
CA ILE A 109 15.47 -1.68 4.97
C ILE A 109 15.98 -2.62 3.86
N ALA A 110 15.53 -3.88 3.84
CA ALA A 110 15.94 -4.84 2.82
C ALA A 110 15.61 -4.36 1.39
N LEU A 111 14.43 -3.75 1.20
CA LEU A 111 14.04 -3.17 -0.09
C LEU A 111 14.94 -1.99 -0.48
N GLN A 112 15.28 -1.09 0.46
CA GLN A 112 16.21 0.01 0.20
C GLN A 112 17.60 -0.50 -0.20
N GLU A 113 18.13 -1.48 0.52
CA GLU A 113 19.42 -2.10 0.22
C GLU A 113 19.43 -2.78 -1.16
N ARG A 114 18.28 -3.26 -1.63
CA ARG A 114 18.09 -3.82 -2.97
C ARG A 114 17.84 -2.78 -4.05
N GLY A 115 17.78 -1.50 -3.71
CA GLY A 115 17.67 -0.37 -4.66
C GLY A 115 16.26 0.15 -4.88
N TRP A 116 15.28 -0.25 -4.07
CA TRP A 116 14.00 0.45 -4.01
C TRP A 116 14.16 1.81 -3.33
N TRP A 117 13.44 2.80 -3.85
CA TRP A 117 13.18 4.03 -3.12
C TRP A 117 11.99 3.81 -2.19
N VAL A 118 12.20 3.85 -0.88
CA VAL A 118 11.09 3.96 0.09
C VAL A 118 10.75 5.43 0.24
N ILE A 119 9.71 5.88 -0.48
CA ILE A 119 9.29 7.28 -0.52
C ILE A 119 8.52 7.66 0.75
N ASN A 120 7.60 6.80 1.18
CA ASN A 120 6.86 6.98 2.43
C ASN A 120 6.71 5.68 3.21
N TYR A 121 6.73 5.82 4.53
CA TYR A 121 6.32 4.83 5.50
C TYR A 121 5.02 5.36 6.14
N CYS A 122 3.88 5.09 5.52
CA CYS A 122 2.59 5.59 5.97
C CYS A 122 1.98 4.69 7.05
N ILE A 123 1.15 5.27 7.91
CA ILE A 123 0.41 4.59 8.96
C ILE A 123 -1.06 4.57 8.59
N TRP A 124 -1.61 3.39 8.37
CA TRP A 124 -3.06 3.21 8.33
C TRP A 124 -3.56 2.86 9.73
N TYR A 125 -4.13 3.83 10.43
CA TYR A 125 -4.79 3.63 11.72
C TYR A 125 -6.25 3.19 11.51
N ALA A 126 -6.59 2.02 12.05
CA ALA A 126 -7.92 1.44 11.99
C ALA A 126 -8.59 1.46 13.38
N PRO A 127 -9.47 2.45 13.68
CA PRO A 127 -10.05 2.62 15.02
C PRO A 127 -10.83 1.39 15.50
N ASN A 128 -11.53 0.73 14.58
CA ASN A 128 -12.36 -0.45 14.82
C ASN A 128 -11.59 -1.79 14.72
N LYS A 129 -10.26 -1.80 14.55
CA LYS A 129 -9.47 -3.04 14.52
C LYS A 129 -9.71 -3.82 15.81
N LEU A 130 -10.16 -5.07 15.70
CA LEU A 130 -10.51 -5.89 16.86
C LEU A 130 -9.33 -5.98 17.83
N PRO A 131 -9.53 -5.71 19.14
CA PRO A 131 -8.46 -5.82 20.10
C PRO A 131 -8.06 -7.27 20.28
N HIS A 132 -6.76 -7.56 20.21
CA HIS A 132 -6.24 -8.85 20.63
C HIS A 132 -6.14 -8.85 22.17
N PRO A 133 -6.71 -9.85 22.88
CA PRO A 133 -6.63 -9.88 24.33
C PRO A 133 -5.18 -10.05 24.77
N THR A 134 -4.60 -9.00 25.34
CA THR A 134 -3.25 -9.01 25.90
C THR A 134 -3.18 -8.04 27.07
N SER A 135 -2.53 -8.47 28.16
CA SER A 135 -2.30 -7.65 29.35
C SER A 135 -0.86 -7.13 29.46
N ARG A 136 0.00 -7.47 28.49
CA ARG A 136 1.46 -7.26 28.59
C ARG A 136 2.01 -6.18 27.65
N ARG A 137 1.15 -5.56 26.82
CA ARG A 137 1.54 -4.56 25.82
C ARG A 137 0.36 -3.77 25.31
N LEU A 138 0.65 -2.68 24.59
CA LEU A 138 -0.35 -1.94 23.82
C LEU A 138 -0.84 -2.77 22.63
N VAL A 139 -2.12 -2.64 22.31
CA VAL A 139 -2.73 -3.30 21.16
C VAL A 139 -2.25 -2.61 19.88
N ASN A 140 -1.75 -3.38 18.92
CA ASN A 140 -1.47 -2.86 17.59
C ASN A 140 -2.80 -2.52 16.88
N LYS A 141 -2.95 -1.26 16.49
CA LYS A 141 -4.16 -0.68 15.88
C LYS A 141 -3.93 -0.12 14.48
N TYR A 142 -2.74 -0.33 13.92
CA TYR A 142 -2.37 0.21 12.62
C TYR A 142 -1.67 -0.83 11.77
N GLU A 143 -1.73 -0.64 10.46
CA GLU A 143 -0.90 -1.34 9.49
C GLU A 143 -0.01 -0.33 8.78
N THR A 144 1.13 -0.79 8.27
CA THR A 144 2.04 0.06 7.53
C THR A 144 1.66 0.03 6.05
N VAL A 145 1.70 1.19 5.39
CA VAL A 145 1.55 1.28 3.93
C VAL A 145 2.81 1.89 3.37
N PHE A 146 3.57 1.12 2.60
CA PHE A 146 4.74 1.63 1.90
C PHE A 146 4.34 2.32 0.61
N LEU A 147 4.98 3.45 0.32
CA LEU A 147 5.07 4.00 -1.02
C LEU A 147 6.48 3.76 -1.54
N LEU A 148 6.61 2.88 -2.52
CA LEU A 148 7.87 2.41 -3.08
C LEU A 148 8.01 2.85 -4.53
N ALA A 149 9.22 3.13 -4.99
CA ALA A 149 9.49 3.52 -6.37
C ALA A 149 10.83 3.00 -6.89
N LYS A 150 11.00 2.99 -8.22
CA LYS A 150 12.30 2.77 -8.89
C LYS A 150 13.16 4.03 -8.96
N HIS A 151 12.58 5.19 -8.70
CA HIS A 151 13.19 6.49 -8.95
C HIS A 151 12.78 7.51 -7.88
N TYR A 152 13.65 8.49 -7.61
CA TYR A 152 13.40 9.56 -6.61
C TYR A 152 12.28 10.54 -7.00
N ARG A 153 11.92 10.56 -8.29
CA ARG A 153 10.77 11.27 -8.86
C ARG A 153 9.87 10.26 -9.56
N PRO A 154 9.05 9.50 -8.82
CA PRO A 154 8.06 8.63 -9.42
C PRO A 154 6.91 9.43 -10.01
N ASP A 155 6.07 8.77 -10.80
CA ASP A 155 4.77 9.29 -11.19
C ASP A 155 3.85 9.30 -9.97
N PHE A 156 3.47 10.51 -9.55
CA PHE A 156 2.67 10.75 -8.36
C PHE A 156 2.00 12.13 -8.47
N GLU A 157 0.72 12.15 -8.82
CA GLU A 157 -0.09 13.36 -8.97
C GLU A 157 -0.76 13.70 -7.64
N LEU A 158 -0.02 14.35 -6.74
CA LEU A 158 -0.52 14.73 -5.40
C LEU A 158 -1.84 15.51 -5.46
N GLY A 159 -2.08 16.28 -6.54
CA GLY A 159 -3.31 17.05 -6.74
C GLY A 159 -4.59 16.20 -6.64
N GLU A 160 -4.55 14.97 -7.15
CA GLU A 160 -5.70 14.05 -7.20
C GLU A 160 -6.13 13.53 -5.81
N ILE A 161 -5.29 13.70 -4.79
CA ILE A 161 -5.55 13.20 -3.43
C ILE A 161 -5.44 14.29 -2.36
N ARG A 162 -5.41 15.57 -2.77
CA ARG A 162 -5.42 16.68 -1.81
C ARG A 162 -6.74 16.70 -1.04
N GLU A 163 -6.63 17.06 0.23
CA GLU A 163 -7.79 17.19 1.10
C GLU A 163 -8.11 18.67 1.35
N PRO A 164 -9.37 19.03 1.63
CA PRO A 164 -9.70 20.38 2.04
C PRO A 164 -8.85 20.89 3.21
N HIS A 165 -8.51 22.17 3.19
CA HIS A 165 -7.82 22.80 4.31
C HIS A 165 -8.73 22.83 5.54
N SER A 166 -8.16 22.64 6.73
CA SER A 166 -8.90 22.87 7.96
C SER A 166 -9.19 24.36 8.16
N GLU A 167 -10.31 24.70 8.80
CA GLU A 167 -10.64 26.09 9.13
C GLU A 167 -9.51 26.78 9.91
N VAL A 168 -8.84 26.04 10.80
CA VAL A 168 -7.71 26.57 11.57
C VAL A 168 -6.55 26.98 10.66
N SER A 169 -6.28 26.19 9.62
CA SER A 169 -5.23 26.50 8.63
C SER A 169 -5.60 27.74 7.81
N LEU A 170 -6.85 27.85 7.39
CA LEU A 170 -7.38 29.02 6.68
C LEU A 170 -7.28 30.29 7.53
N ARG A 171 -7.75 30.24 8.79
CA ARG A 171 -7.64 31.36 9.76
C ARG A 171 -6.18 31.75 10.04
N ARG A 172 -5.25 30.79 10.08
CA ARG A 172 -3.81 31.07 10.24
C ARG A 172 -3.23 31.77 9.00
N ASN A 173 -3.66 31.38 7.80
CA ASN A 173 -3.25 32.02 6.56
C ASN A 173 -3.70 33.49 6.52
N GLU A 174 -4.93 33.77 6.97
CA GLU A 174 -5.47 35.14 7.10
C GLU A 174 -4.72 35.97 8.16
N ARG A 175 -4.46 35.40 9.35
CA ARG A 175 -3.81 36.13 10.47
C ARG A 175 -2.34 36.46 10.22
N ARG A 176 -1.59 35.59 9.53
CA ARG A 176 -0.17 35.86 9.19
C ARG A 176 -0.02 36.92 8.11
N TRP A 177 -1.07 37.25 7.35
CA TRP A 177 -1.06 38.44 6.50
C TRP A 177 -1.06 39.74 7.31
N ALA A 178 -1.60 39.72 8.54
CA ALA A 178 -1.60 40.90 9.43
C ALA A 178 -0.24 41.15 10.12
N GLY A 179 0.73 40.23 9.98
CA GLY A 179 2.06 40.35 10.59
C GLY A 179 3.15 39.93 9.62
N ASN A 180 3.89 40.91 9.11
CA ASN A 180 5.12 40.74 8.33
C ASN A 180 6.06 39.67 8.91
N HIS A 181 7.00 39.21 8.07
CA HIS A 181 8.20 38.39 8.36
C HIS A 181 8.18 36.94 7.85
N TYR A 182 8.42 36.75 6.54
CA TYR A 182 9.20 35.61 6.04
C TYR A 182 10.07 36.04 4.84
N HIS A 183 11.25 36.58 5.13
CA HIS A 183 12.35 36.63 4.17
C HIS A 183 13.26 35.43 4.42
N ARG A 184 12.98 34.29 3.79
CA ARG A 184 13.98 33.25 3.59
C ARG A 184 13.74 32.59 2.24
N THR A 185 14.54 32.99 1.26
CA THR A 185 14.56 32.45 -0.09
C THR A 185 15.15 31.05 -0.04
N ASP A 186 14.30 30.03 0.00
CA ASP A 186 14.71 28.65 -0.28
C ASP A 186 14.74 28.49 -1.81
N PRO A 187 15.91 28.28 -2.43
CA PRO A 187 16.04 28.16 -3.88
C PRO A 187 15.39 26.89 -4.46
N HIS A 188 14.97 25.94 -3.63
CA HIS A 188 14.27 24.71 -4.05
C HIS A 188 12.75 24.78 -3.86
N LYS A 189 12.19 25.90 -3.40
CA LYS A 189 10.74 26.04 -3.26
C LYS A 189 10.05 26.09 -4.62
N PRO A 190 8.92 25.37 -4.80
CA PRO A 190 8.02 25.61 -5.92
C PRO A 190 7.62 27.09 -5.90
N LYS A 191 7.74 27.79 -7.04
CA LYS A 191 7.48 29.24 -7.17
C LYS A 191 6.06 29.65 -6.70
N GLU A 192 5.14 28.71 -6.58
CA GLU A 192 3.76 28.95 -6.19
C GLU A 192 3.48 28.71 -4.69
N LEU A 193 4.31 27.92 -4.00
CA LEU A 193 4.12 27.57 -2.59
C LEU A 193 5.00 28.44 -1.70
N GLY A 194 4.41 29.44 -1.05
CA GLY A 194 5.14 30.40 -0.21
C GLY A 194 5.41 31.76 -0.88
N SER A 195 4.72 32.06 -1.98
CA SER A 195 4.51 33.46 -2.38
C SER A 195 3.76 34.20 -1.28
N PRO A 196 4.04 35.50 -1.05
CA PRO A 196 3.27 36.32 -0.10
C PRO A 196 1.76 36.15 -0.36
N GLY A 197 1.01 35.64 0.62
CA GLY A 197 -0.44 35.44 0.55
C GLY A 197 -0.94 34.05 0.12
N ARG A 198 -0.08 33.11 -0.31
CA ARG A 198 -0.48 31.73 -0.70
C ARG A 198 0.32 30.66 0.03
N MET A 199 0.01 30.47 1.32
CA MET A 199 0.54 29.38 2.15
C MET A 199 -0.31 28.10 2.02
N CYS A 200 -1.62 28.26 1.79
CA CYS A 200 -2.53 27.18 1.42
C CYS A 200 -2.49 26.98 -0.10
N HIS A 201 -2.28 25.74 -0.54
CA HIS A 201 -2.40 25.37 -1.96
C HIS A 201 -3.88 25.45 -2.39
N PRO A 202 -4.19 25.97 -3.60
CA PRO A 202 -5.58 26.16 -4.05
C PRO A 202 -6.40 24.87 -3.99
N ASP A 203 -5.81 23.75 -4.40
CA ASP A 203 -6.48 22.46 -4.49
C ASP A 203 -6.53 21.68 -3.16
N GLY A 204 -6.14 22.28 -2.04
CA GLY A 204 -6.18 21.65 -0.72
C GLY A 204 -4.82 21.26 -0.13
N LYS A 205 -4.80 20.77 1.11
CA LYS A 205 -3.59 20.32 1.81
C LYS A 205 -3.13 18.96 1.28
N ASN A 206 -1.84 18.69 1.45
CA ASN A 206 -1.33 17.31 1.37
C ASN A 206 -2.03 16.49 2.48
N PRO A 207 -2.58 15.30 2.18
CA PRO A 207 -3.27 14.47 3.17
C PRO A 207 -2.36 14.03 4.34
N GLY A 208 -1.04 13.99 4.12
CA GLY A 208 -0.06 13.47 5.07
C GLY A 208 0.08 11.94 4.95
N ASP A 209 0.79 11.35 5.90
CA ASP A 209 1.17 9.94 5.91
C ASP A 209 0.48 9.13 7.03
N VAL A 210 -0.51 9.71 7.71
CA VAL A 210 -1.35 9.02 8.70
C VAL A 210 -2.78 8.97 8.20
N ILE A 211 -3.19 7.80 7.72
CA ILE A 211 -4.53 7.52 7.21
C ILE A 211 -5.40 6.98 8.34
N VAL A 212 -6.41 7.75 8.75
CA VAL A 212 -7.40 7.31 9.73
C VAL A 212 -8.61 6.75 8.98
N LEU A 213 -8.76 5.43 8.98
CA LEU A 213 -9.83 4.77 8.22
C LEU A 213 -10.23 3.44 8.88
N PRO A 214 -11.52 3.19 9.15
CA PRO A 214 -11.96 1.92 9.71
C PRO A 214 -11.78 0.76 8.72
N THR A 215 -11.65 -0.46 9.23
CA THR A 215 -11.79 -1.68 8.42
C THR A 215 -13.26 -1.92 8.06
N ASN A 216 -13.52 -2.54 6.91
CA ASN A 216 -14.88 -2.95 6.56
C ASN A 216 -15.41 -4.01 7.55
N PRO A 217 -16.71 -3.97 7.92
CA PRO A 217 -17.33 -5.06 8.68
C PRO A 217 -17.23 -6.37 7.89
N THR A 218 -16.71 -7.43 8.52
CA THR A 218 -16.60 -8.75 7.90
C THR A 218 -17.98 -9.41 7.84
N GLY A 219 -18.73 -9.15 6.77
CA GLY A 219 -19.92 -9.92 6.41
C GLY A 219 -19.56 -11.06 5.47
N GLY A 220 -18.88 -12.11 5.95
CA GLY A 220 -18.53 -13.30 5.17
C GLY A 220 -17.18 -13.95 5.54
N GLU A 221 -16.96 -15.19 5.09
CA GLU A 221 -15.77 -16.02 5.36
C GLU A 221 -14.43 -15.43 4.83
N HIS A 222 -14.47 -14.29 4.15
CA HIS A 222 -13.31 -13.58 3.62
C HIS A 222 -12.80 -12.54 4.61
N THR A 223 -12.00 -12.99 5.57
CA THR A 223 -11.44 -12.13 6.62
C THR A 223 -10.09 -11.51 6.20
N ALA A 224 -9.82 -10.28 6.67
CA ALA A 224 -8.60 -9.46 6.49
C ALA A 224 -8.37 -8.87 5.08
N ILE A 225 -9.36 -8.15 4.57
CA ILE A 225 -9.26 -7.35 3.36
C ILE A 225 -9.11 -5.88 3.76
N PHE A 226 -8.06 -5.18 3.31
CA PHE A 226 -8.01 -3.72 3.44
C PHE A 226 -9.19 -3.10 2.67
N PRO A 227 -9.80 -1.99 3.12
CA PRO A 227 -10.98 -1.44 2.47
C PRO A 227 -10.62 -0.76 1.13
N GLU A 228 -11.58 -0.74 0.19
CA GLU A 228 -11.46 0.03 -1.07
C GLU A 228 -11.13 1.51 -0.81
N ALA A 229 -11.68 2.07 0.28
CA ALA A 229 -11.38 3.43 0.71
C ALA A 229 -9.89 3.65 1.05
N LEU A 230 -9.15 2.61 1.47
CA LEU A 230 -7.69 2.72 1.65
C LEU A 230 -7.01 2.84 0.29
N VAL A 231 -7.43 2.04 -0.69
CA VAL A 231 -6.90 2.11 -2.07
C VAL A 231 -7.15 3.49 -2.67
N TRP A 232 -8.35 4.04 -2.48
CA TRP A 232 -8.72 5.38 -2.95
C TRP A 232 -7.85 6.50 -2.36
N LYS A 233 -7.24 6.31 -1.19
CA LYS A 233 -6.33 7.31 -0.60
C LYS A 233 -5.00 7.45 -1.35
N PHE A 234 -4.66 6.52 -2.24
CA PHE A 234 -3.40 6.55 -3.00
C PHE A 234 -3.60 6.45 -4.51
N LEU A 235 -4.47 5.54 -4.96
CA LEU A 235 -4.55 5.16 -6.37
C LEU A 235 -4.89 6.31 -7.33
N PRO A 236 -5.74 7.31 -6.98
CA PRO A 236 -5.99 8.47 -7.86
C PRO A 236 -4.72 9.28 -8.19
N ALA A 237 -3.74 9.34 -7.27
CA ALA A 237 -2.46 9.99 -7.55
C ALA A 237 -1.53 9.16 -8.45
N LEU A 238 -1.87 7.89 -8.71
CA LEU A 238 -0.97 6.92 -9.33
C LEU A 238 -1.49 6.40 -10.68
N ALA A 239 -2.81 6.21 -10.81
CA ALA A 239 -3.45 5.52 -11.91
C ALA A 239 -4.58 6.35 -12.53
N GLY A 240 -4.87 6.06 -13.80
CA GLY A 240 -5.92 6.69 -14.60
C GLY A 240 -5.98 6.03 -15.98
N PRO A 241 -6.70 6.62 -16.95
CA PRO A 241 -6.79 6.08 -18.31
C PRO A 241 -5.43 5.80 -18.95
N GLY A 242 -5.27 4.62 -19.53
CA GLY A 242 -4.04 4.19 -20.20
C GLY A 242 -2.92 3.69 -19.27
N LYS A 243 -3.14 3.67 -17.95
CA LYS A 243 -2.23 3.05 -16.98
C LYS A 243 -2.69 1.64 -16.60
N VAL A 244 -1.72 0.79 -16.26
CA VAL A 244 -1.96 -0.59 -15.82
C VAL A 244 -1.63 -0.76 -14.33
N VAL A 245 -2.61 -1.22 -13.55
CA VAL A 245 -2.49 -1.52 -12.11
C VAL A 245 -2.35 -3.02 -11.89
N LEU A 246 -1.28 -3.44 -11.20
CA LEU A 246 -1.04 -4.84 -10.84
C LEU A 246 -1.30 -5.06 -9.35
N ASP A 247 -2.07 -6.09 -9.00
CA ASP A 247 -2.13 -6.65 -7.65
C ASP A 247 -1.65 -8.11 -7.67
N PRO A 248 -0.39 -8.39 -7.32
CA PRO A 248 0.20 -9.72 -7.36
C PRO A 248 -0.26 -10.65 -6.22
N PHE A 249 -1.04 -10.13 -5.26
CA PHE A 249 -1.62 -10.88 -4.14
C PHE A 249 -3.08 -10.48 -3.95
N CYS A 250 -3.87 -10.60 -5.02
CA CYS A 250 -5.12 -9.86 -5.12
C CYS A 250 -6.21 -10.32 -4.14
N GLY A 251 -6.13 -11.54 -3.62
CA GLY A 251 -7.17 -12.10 -2.75
C GLY A 251 -8.54 -11.96 -3.39
N SER A 252 -9.48 -11.36 -2.65
CA SER A 252 -10.84 -11.07 -3.13
C SER A 252 -10.95 -9.85 -4.07
N GLY A 253 -9.85 -9.28 -4.55
CA GLY A 253 -9.83 -8.25 -5.60
C GLY A 253 -10.27 -6.86 -5.16
N THR A 254 -9.77 -6.32 -4.04
CA THR A 254 -10.14 -4.98 -3.56
C THR A 254 -9.63 -3.85 -4.43
N VAL A 255 -8.49 -4.02 -5.08
CA VAL A 255 -7.86 -2.98 -5.90
C VAL A 255 -8.66 -2.72 -7.19
N PHE A 256 -9.23 -3.77 -7.78
CA PHE A 256 -9.78 -3.71 -9.15
C PHE A 256 -11.00 -2.81 -9.32
N PRO A 257 -12.00 -2.77 -8.40
CA PRO A 257 -13.09 -1.81 -8.50
C PRO A 257 -12.62 -0.35 -8.50
N VAL A 258 -11.56 -0.04 -7.75
CA VAL A 258 -10.98 1.31 -7.68
C VAL A 258 -10.21 1.63 -8.96
N ALA A 259 -9.38 0.70 -9.45
CA ALA A 259 -8.69 0.85 -10.73
C ALA A 259 -9.68 1.06 -11.89
N ALA A 260 -10.72 0.23 -11.95
CA ALA A 260 -11.78 0.34 -12.97
C ALA A 260 -12.54 1.67 -12.88
N ALA A 261 -12.85 2.15 -11.66
CA ALA A 261 -13.51 3.45 -11.46
C ALA A 261 -12.64 4.64 -11.93
N LEU A 262 -11.31 4.50 -11.90
CA LEU A 262 -10.36 5.49 -12.43
C LEU A 262 -10.10 5.31 -13.93
N GLY A 263 -10.71 4.32 -14.58
CA GLY A 263 -10.49 3.99 -15.99
C GLY A 263 -9.13 3.37 -16.30
N ALA A 264 -8.43 2.86 -15.28
CA ALA A 264 -7.17 2.14 -15.45
C ALA A 264 -7.42 0.66 -15.77
N ASP A 265 -6.58 0.07 -16.62
CA ASP A 265 -6.54 -1.38 -16.79
C ASP A 265 -5.90 -2.03 -15.57
N TRP A 266 -6.20 -3.30 -15.33
CA TRP A 266 -5.64 -4.01 -14.18
C TRP A 266 -5.28 -5.46 -14.47
N ILE A 267 -4.38 -6.03 -13.65
CA ILE A 267 -3.96 -7.42 -13.69
C ILE A 267 -3.90 -7.94 -12.25
N GLY A 268 -4.38 -9.17 -12.01
CA GLY A 268 -4.37 -9.79 -10.69
C GLY A 268 -3.78 -11.18 -10.66
N PHE A 269 -3.09 -11.53 -9.57
CA PHE A 269 -2.68 -12.91 -9.29
C PHE A 269 -3.15 -13.33 -7.91
N ASP A 270 -3.69 -14.55 -7.80
CA ASP A 270 -3.89 -15.20 -6.50
C ASP A 270 -3.83 -16.72 -6.68
N ILE A 271 -3.30 -17.42 -5.68
CA ILE A 271 -3.16 -18.87 -5.73
C ILE A 271 -4.46 -19.61 -5.39
N ASN A 272 -5.39 -18.93 -4.70
CA ASN A 272 -6.64 -19.54 -4.26
C ASN A 272 -7.74 -19.34 -5.33
N PRO A 273 -8.23 -20.41 -5.98
CA PRO A 273 -9.24 -20.30 -7.03
C PRO A 273 -10.57 -19.69 -6.55
N ASP A 274 -10.93 -19.87 -5.28
CA ASP A 274 -12.16 -19.28 -4.71
C ASP A 274 -12.02 -17.76 -4.57
N TYR A 275 -10.83 -17.29 -4.20
CA TYR A 275 -10.54 -15.85 -4.13
C TYR A 275 -10.49 -15.23 -5.52
N VAL A 276 -9.89 -15.90 -6.50
CA VAL A 276 -9.91 -15.47 -7.91
C VAL A 276 -11.35 -15.32 -8.41
N LYS A 277 -12.21 -16.30 -8.13
CA LYS A 277 -13.63 -16.24 -8.52
C LYS A 277 -14.35 -15.04 -7.89
N LEU A 278 -14.14 -14.81 -6.60
CA LEU A 278 -14.73 -13.66 -5.90
C LEU A 278 -14.20 -12.32 -6.43
N ALA A 279 -12.89 -12.24 -6.70
CA ALA A 279 -12.25 -11.05 -7.25
C ALA A 279 -12.83 -10.67 -8.62
N TYR A 280 -13.07 -11.65 -9.50
CA TYR A 280 -13.72 -11.40 -10.78
C TYR A 280 -15.15 -10.86 -10.63
N GLN A 281 -15.94 -11.48 -9.74
CA GLN A 281 -17.30 -11.00 -9.45
C GLN A 281 -17.28 -9.56 -8.95
N LYS A 282 -16.32 -9.23 -8.07
CA LYS A 282 -16.17 -7.90 -7.51
C LYS A 282 -15.75 -6.87 -8.56
N ALA A 283 -14.81 -7.22 -9.43
CA ALA A 283 -14.32 -6.34 -10.50
C ALA A 283 -15.40 -6.04 -11.55
N GLN A 284 -16.22 -7.02 -11.92
CA GLN A 284 -17.27 -6.85 -12.95
C GLN A 284 -18.44 -5.98 -12.49
N VAL A 285 -18.76 -6.00 -11.19
CA VAL A 285 -19.88 -5.22 -10.66
C VAL A 285 -19.56 -3.72 -10.67
N GLY A 286 -18.28 -3.31 -10.73
CA GLY A 286 -17.86 -1.91 -10.92
C GLY A 286 -18.31 -0.94 -9.81
N LEU A 287 -18.97 -1.43 -8.76
CA LEU A 287 -19.47 -0.61 -7.67
C LEU A 287 -18.34 -0.37 -6.67
N PHE A 288 -17.60 0.73 -6.84
CA PHE A 288 -16.84 1.32 -5.74
C PHE A 288 -17.83 1.66 -4.62
N ARG A 289 -17.65 1.05 -3.43
CA ARG A 289 -18.56 1.25 -2.29
C ARG A 289 -18.05 2.27 -1.27
N GLY A 290 -16.96 2.97 -1.60
CA GLY A 290 -16.43 4.07 -0.79
C GLY A 290 -17.08 5.40 -1.16
N THR A 291 -17.20 6.30 -0.19
CA THR A 291 -17.29 7.73 -0.48
C THR A 291 -15.88 8.26 -0.74
N PRO A 292 -15.66 9.10 -1.78
CA PRO A 292 -14.44 9.87 -1.94
C PRO A 292 -14.05 10.65 -0.67
#